data_AF-A0A497D9Q2-F1
#
_entry.id   AF-A0A497D9Q2-F1
#
_cell.length_a   1.000
_cell.length_b   1.000
_cell.length_c   1.000
_cell.angle_alpha   90.00
_cell.angle_beta   90.00
_cell.angle_gamma   90.00
#
_symmetry.space_group_name_H-M   'P 1'
#
loop_
_entity.id
_entity.type
_entity.pdbx_description
1 polymer ?
#
loop_
_entity_poly.entity_id
_entity_poly.type
_entity_poly.pdbx_seq_one_letter_code
_entity_poly.pdbx_strand_id
1 'polypeptide(L)'
;MQKADKQHLFTLEEATDMQAKTLRYLIRRAKITAFGDHYQFPEIAESKEYLNLFRNRVPIHTYNDMYVRWWYRSLNGETYVTWPGKIKYYLTKDIHQQITGKTIPVSRAILRSYLVAGERYYSMCDSDKLNVKSVGSPPLDNYKTYYGGTLAAILSHHNPLRYKWCLENCFVYENTNREKDFLLTDVGLVGLRYGEHGNFRLIVDNSLFYEFLPMKISSKPDKEFIKSETKHTITLHEIEEDKDYILLLTNNSGAWRYFTGQIVRFTNREHLEFMVLGKVKVSK
;
A
#
# COMPACT_ATOMS: atom_id res chain seq x y z
N MET A 1 -23.68 10.64 18.56
CA MET A 1 -23.63 10.01 17.23
C MET A 1 -23.94 11.05 16.17
N GLN A 2 -22.91 11.65 15.56
CA GLN A 2 -23.08 12.72 14.56
C GLN A 2 -23.11 12.13 13.13
N LYS A 3 -23.79 12.84 12.22
CA LYS A 3 -24.10 12.51 10.82
C LYS A 3 -22.94 12.01 9.93
N ALA A 4 -21.68 12.05 10.38
CA ALA A 4 -20.50 11.60 9.63
C ALA A 4 -20.32 10.07 9.56
N ASP A 5 -21.04 9.31 10.38
CA ASP A 5 -20.82 7.85 10.53
C ASP A 5 -21.23 6.98 9.32
N LYS A 6 -21.93 7.51 8.30
CA LYS A 6 -22.64 6.64 7.32
C LYS A 6 -22.15 6.65 5.88
N GLN A 7 -21.37 7.61 5.39
CA GLN A 7 -21.21 7.75 3.93
C GLN A 7 -20.12 6.86 3.31
N HIS A 8 -19.31 6.21 4.13
CA HIS A 8 -18.00 5.74 3.68
C HIS A 8 -17.57 4.38 4.26
N LEU A 9 -18.51 3.60 4.78
CA LEU A 9 -18.26 2.31 5.39
C LEU A 9 -18.66 1.21 4.42
N PHE A 10 -17.71 0.34 4.11
CA PHE A 10 -17.96 -0.85 3.30
C PHE A 10 -18.23 -2.02 4.24
N THR A 11 -19.26 -2.78 3.94
CA THR A 11 -19.48 -4.10 4.52
C THR A 11 -18.39 -5.08 4.05
N LEU A 12 -18.25 -6.21 4.72
CA LEU A 12 -17.33 -7.27 4.31
C LEU A 12 -17.60 -7.76 2.86
N GLU A 13 -18.87 -7.86 2.48
CA GLU A 13 -19.29 -8.27 1.14
C GLU A 13 -18.84 -7.26 0.08
N GLU A 14 -19.19 -5.97 0.26
CA GLU A 14 -18.80 -4.90 -0.65
C GLU A 14 -17.27 -4.79 -0.77
N ALA A 15 -16.57 -4.90 0.35
CA ALA A 15 -15.12 -4.86 0.38
C ALA A 15 -14.49 -6.05 -0.36
N THR A 16 -15.04 -7.25 -0.20
CA THR A 16 -14.58 -8.45 -0.92
C THR A 16 -14.71 -8.25 -2.43
N ASP A 17 -15.84 -7.73 -2.89
CA ASP A 17 -16.07 -7.40 -4.30
C ASP A 17 -15.08 -6.36 -4.83
N MET A 18 -14.79 -5.33 -4.03
CA MET A 18 -13.82 -4.29 -4.37
C MET A 18 -12.39 -4.83 -4.43
N GLN A 19 -12.02 -5.73 -3.52
CA GLN A 19 -10.73 -6.40 -3.53
C GLN A 19 -10.56 -7.28 -4.77
N ALA A 20 -11.61 -8.02 -5.16
CA ALA A 20 -11.63 -8.82 -6.38
C ALA A 20 -11.44 -7.95 -7.64
N LYS A 21 -12.15 -6.80 -7.71
CA LYS A 21 -12.00 -5.81 -8.79
C LYS A 21 -10.59 -5.22 -8.81
N THR A 22 -10.03 -4.90 -7.64
CA THR A 22 -8.70 -4.32 -7.48
C THR A 22 -7.62 -5.27 -7.98
N LEU A 23 -7.59 -6.53 -7.53
CA LEU A 23 -6.59 -7.49 -7.99
C LEU A 23 -6.66 -7.71 -9.50
N ARG A 24 -7.86 -7.87 -10.07
CA ARG A 24 -8.03 -8.01 -11.53
C ARG A 24 -7.52 -6.79 -12.29
N TYR A 25 -7.77 -5.58 -11.78
CA TYR A 25 -7.23 -4.36 -12.37
C TYR A 25 -5.70 -4.35 -12.31
N LEU A 26 -5.11 -4.67 -11.16
CA LEU A 26 -3.65 -4.68 -10.97
C LEU A 26 -2.97 -5.65 -11.94
N ILE A 27 -3.45 -6.88 -12.04
CA ILE A 27 -2.91 -7.91 -12.95
C ILE A 27 -3.07 -7.47 -14.41
N ARG A 28 -4.26 -7.01 -14.82
CA ARG A 28 -4.53 -6.59 -16.20
C ARG A 28 -3.68 -5.42 -16.65
N ARG A 29 -3.41 -4.48 -15.74
CA ARG A 29 -2.53 -3.35 -16.04
C ARG A 29 -1.08 -3.80 -16.12
N ALA A 30 -0.62 -4.61 -15.17
CA ALA A 30 0.76 -5.07 -15.11
C ALA A 30 1.11 -6.15 -16.15
N LYS A 31 0.14 -6.76 -16.85
CA LYS A 31 0.42 -7.87 -17.79
C LYS A 31 1.38 -7.56 -18.93
N ILE A 32 1.54 -6.29 -19.30
CA ILE A 32 2.43 -5.83 -20.38
C ILE A 32 3.82 -5.42 -19.88
N THR A 33 4.18 -5.76 -18.64
CA THR A 33 5.47 -5.41 -18.04
C THR A 33 6.38 -6.63 -17.99
N ALA A 34 7.69 -6.42 -17.84
CA ALA A 34 8.64 -7.51 -17.67
C ALA A 34 8.31 -8.39 -16.46
N PHE A 35 7.80 -7.79 -15.38
CA PHE A 35 7.30 -8.52 -14.20
C PHE A 35 6.05 -9.35 -14.53
N GLY A 36 5.10 -8.76 -15.27
CA GLY A 36 3.87 -9.42 -15.68
C GLY A 36 4.12 -10.59 -16.62
N ASP A 37 5.03 -10.44 -17.57
CA ASP A 37 5.48 -11.50 -18.47
C ASP A 37 6.13 -12.66 -17.69
N HIS A 38 7.08 -12.33 -16.81
CA HIS A 38 7.78 -13.32 -15.98
C HIS A 38 6.84 -14.18 -15.12
N TYR A 39 5.77 -13.59 -14.58
CA TYR A 39 4.79 -14.31 -13.76
C TYR A 39 3.50 -14.67 -14.50
N GLN A 40 3.48 -14.60 -15.84
CA GLN A 40 2.38 -15.05 -16.68
C GLN A 40 1.04 -14.37 -16.34
N PHE A 41 1.09 -13.04 -16.19
CA PHE A 41 -0.08 -12.20 -15.93
C PHE A 41 -1.10 -12.18 -17.07
N PRO A 42 -0.73 -12.27 -18.36
CA PRO A 42 -1.70 -12.40 -19.43
C PRO A 42 -2.68 -13.55 -19.19
N GLU A 43 -2.17 -14.73 -18.83
CA GLU A 43 -2.96 -15.93 -18.57
C GLU A 43 -3.77 -15.79 -17.26
N ILE A 44 -3.18 -15.20 -16.21
CA ILE A 44 -3.90 -14.95 -14.95
C ILE A 44 -5.08 -13.99 -15.19
N ALA A 45 -4.90 -12.95 -16.01
CA ALA A 45 -5.89 -11.90 -16.26
C ALA A 45 -7.17 -12.39 -16.97
N GLU A 46 -7.05 -13.50 -17.71
CA GLU A 46 -8.11 -14.12 -18.50
C GLU A 46 -8.79 -15.28 -17.76
N SER A 47 -8.14 -15.84 -16.74
CA SER A 47 -8.67 -16.94 -15.95
C SER A 47 -9.74 -16.50 -14.96
N LYS A 48 -10.74 -17.38 -14.75
CA LYS A 48 -11.70 -17.26 -13.63
C LYS A 48 -11.04 -17.54 -12.27
N GLU A 49 -10.01 -18.38 -12.27
CA GLU A 49 -9.20 -18.76 -11.09
C GLU A 49 -8.02 -17.79 -10.85
N TYR A 50 -8.17 -16.52 -11.26
CA TYR A 50 -7.09 -15.52 -11.23
C TYR A 50 -6.43 -15.40 -9.86
N LEU A 51 -7.20 -15.49 -8.77
CA LEU A 51 -6.69 -15.37 -7.41
C LEU A 51 -5.75 -16.54 -7.06
N ASN A 52 -6.19 -17.78 -7.34
CA ASN A 52 -5.39 -18.97 -7.07
C ASN A 52 -4.12 -19.01 -7.96
N LEU A 53 -4.24 -18.64 -9.24
CA LEU A 53 -3.08 -18.56 -10.13
C LEU A 53 -2.10 -17.47 -9.70
N PHE A 54 -2.59 -16.29 -9.29
CA PHE A 54 -1.76 -15.20 -8.76
C PHE A 54 -1.00 -15.65 -7.51
N ARG A 55 -1.69 -16.27 -6.54
CA ARG A 55 -1.08 -16.81 -5.33
C ARG A 55 -0.02 -17.87 -5.65
N ASN A 56 -0.27 -18.75 -6.62
CA ASN A 56 0.66 -19.83 -6.97
C ASN A 56 1.89 -19.37 -7.75
N ARG A 57 1.75 -18.36 -8.62
CA ARG A 57 2.83 -17.92 -9.52
C ARG A 57 3.66 -16.79 -8.95
N VAL A 58 3.06 -15.88 -8.18
CA VAL A 58 3.74 -14.71 -7.64
C VAL A 58 4.17 -14.99 -6.21
N PRO A 59 5.48 -15.10 -5.92
CA PRO A 59 5.97 -15.28 -4.57
C PRO A 59 5.77 -14.00 -3.74
N ILE A 60 5.73 -14.17 -2.42
CA ILE A 60 5.82 -13.03 -1.52
C ILE A 60 7.25 -12.47 -1.59
N HIS A 61 7.37 -11.15 -1.68
CA HIS A 61 8.63 -10.45 -1.86
C HIS A 61 8.92 -9.47 -0.71
N THR A 62 10.20 -9.26 -0.47
CA THR A 62 10.72 -8.12 0.29
C THR A 62 11.14 -6.99 -0.64
N TYR A 63 11.40 -5.81 -0.07
CA TYR A 63 11.95 -4.68 -0.83
C TYR A 63 13.25 -5.02 -1.55
N ASN A 64 14.13 -5.77 -0.88
CA ASN A 64 15.41 -6.14 -1.45
C ASN A 64 15.23 -7.06 -2.68
N ASP A 65 14.30 -8.01 -2.61
CA ASP A 65 13.99 -8.90 -3.74
C ASP A 65 13.51 -8.10 -4.95
N MET A 66 12.63 -7.12 -4.72
CA MET A 66 12.11 -6.25 -5.76
C MET A 66 13.16 -5.31 -6.32
N TYR A 67 13.99 -4.72 -5.46
CA TYR A 67 15.05 -3.81 -5.87
C TYR A 67 16.06 -4.50 -6.79
N VAL A 68 16.62 -5.62 -6.33
CA VAL A 68 17.71 -6.32 -7.02
C VAL A 68 17.26 -6.85 -8.38
N ARG A 69 16.04 -7.39 -8.49
CA ARG A 69 15.57 -8.05 -9.72
C ARG A 69 14.87 -7.10 -10.69
N TRP A 70 14.20 -6.08 -10.17
CA TRP A 70 13.27 -5.29 -10.96
C TRP A 70 13.57 -3.80 -10.90
N TRP A 71 13.50 -3.17 -9.73
CA TRP A 71 13.51 -1.70 -9.69
C TRP A 71 14.86 -1.10 -10.09
N TYR A 72 15.98 -1.83 -9.92
CA TYR A 72 17.26 -1.41 -10.47
C TYR A 72 17.21 -1.14 -11.98
N ARG A 73 16.49 -1.96 -12.75
CA ARG A 73 16.30 -1.75 -14.20
C ARG A 73 15.55 -0.44 -14.48
N SER A 74 14.46 -0.22 -13.75
CA SER A 74 13.61 0.98 -13.88
C SER A 74 14.36 2.26 -13.45
N LEU A 75 15.22 2.18 -12.43
CA LEU A 75 16.09 3.28 -12.00
C LEU A 75 17.10 3.65 -13.08
N ASN A 76 17.59 2.67 -13.83
CA ASN A 76 18.47 2.88 -14.99
C ASN A 76 17.72 3.27 -16.27
N GLY A 77 16.43 3.62 -16.17
CA GLY A 77 15.65 4.21 -17.25
C GLY A 77 14.83 3.23 -18.07
N GLU A 78 14.88 1.93 -17.77
CA GLU A 78 14.04 0.94 -18.44
C GLU A 78 12.55 1.19 -18.13
N THR A 79 11.71 1.13 -19.16
CA THR A 79 10.27 1.34 -19.05
C THR A 79 9.52 0.00 -19.00
N TYR A 80 8.30 -0.02 -18.46
CA TYR A 80 7.48 -1.25 -18.39
C TYR A 80 8.15 -2.38 -17.59
N VAL A 81 8.89 -2.07 -16.53
CA VAL A 81 9.55 -3.11 -15.71
C VAL A 81 8.56 -3.81 -14.78
N THR A 82 8.03 -3.11 -13.77
CA THR A 82 7.00 -3.67 -12.87
C THR A 82 5.62 -3.09 -13.14
N TRP A 83 5.54 -1.83 -13.55
CA TRP A 83 4.30 -1.13 -13.87
C TRP A 83 4.38 -0.47 -15.25
N PRO A 84 3.26 -0.32 -16.00
CA PRO A 84 3.29 0.25 -17.34
C PRO A 84 3.87 1.67 -17.42
N GLY A 85 4.67 1.90 -18.46
CA GLY A 85 5.28 3.19 -18.76
C GLY A 85 6.59 3.45 -18.01
N LYS A 86 7.04 4.72 -18.04
CA LYS A 86 8.25 5.18 -17.35
C LYS A 86 7.93 5.62 -15.92
N ILE A 87 8.63 5.07 -14.93
CA ILE A 87 8.60 5.58 -13.56
C ILE A 87 9.51 6.80 -13.45
N LYS A 88 8.93 7.94 -13.09
CA LYS A 88 9.65 9.21 -12.93
C LYS A 88 10.08 9.48 -11.49
N TYR A 89 9.35 8.94 -10.52
CA TYR A 89 9.48 9.27 -9.11
C TYR A 89 9.75 8.03 -8.28
N TYR A 90 10.59 8.16 -7.26
CA TYR A 90 10.88 7.10 -6.32
C TYR A 90 10.89 7.62 -4.89
N LEU A 91 10.27 6.87 -3.97
CA LEU A 91 10.43 7.13 -2.55
C LEU A 91 11.84 6.76 -2.13
N THR A 92 12.56 7.69 -1.51
CA THR A 92 13.89 7.46 -0.93
C THR A 92 13.85 7.80 0.56
N LYS A 93 14.59 7.04 1.38
CA LYS A 93 14.65 7.23 2.83
C LYS A 93 15.89 7.98 3.33
N ASP A 94 16.78 8.42 2.45
CA ASP A 94 17.96 9.21 2.80
C ASP A 94 18.11 10.41 1.86
N ILE A 95 18.31 11.60 2.46
CA ILE A 95 18.56 12.88 1.79
C ILE A 95 20.05 13.00 1.35
N HIS A 96 20.85 11.93 1.53
CA HIS A 96 22.30 11.96 1.29
C HIS A 96 22.81 10.69 0.58
N GLN A 97 22.87 10.76 -0.75
CA GLN A 97 23.86 10.14 -1.68
C GLN A 97 24.29 8.65 -1.55
N GLN A 98 23.59 7.80 -0.80
CA GLN A 98 23.66 6.36 -1.00
C GLN A 98 22.26 5.82 -1.24
N ILE A 99 22.04 5.22 -2.41
CA ILE A 99 20.80 4.52 -2.74
C ILE A 99 20.71 3.29 -1.82
N THR A 100 20.23 3.50 -0.60
CA THR A 100 19.90 2.42 0.32
C THR A 100 18.66 1.71 -0.26
N GLY A 101 18.63 0.38 -0.21
CA GLY A 101 17.73 -0.51 -0.96
C GLY A 101 16.21 -0.41 -0.67
N LYS A 102 15.72 0.74 -0.20
CA LYS A 102 14.29 1.08 -0.08
C LYS A 102 13.90 2.17 -1.07
N THR A 103 14.35 2.06 -2.31
CA THR A 103 13.92 2.95 -3.40
C THR A 103 12.67 2.37 -4.06
N ILE A 104 11.50 2.93 -3.77
CA ILE A 104 10.21 2.36 -4.21
C ILE A 104 9.67 3.14 -5.41
N PRO A 105 9.36 2.49 -6.54
CA PRO A 105 8.79 3.19 -7.69
C PRO A 105 7.41 3.75 -7.38
N VAL A 106 7.24 5.04 -7.68
CA VAL A 106 5.99 5.77 -7.51
C VAL A 106 5.37 6.02 -8.88
N SER A 107 4.42 5.16 -9.24
CA SER A 107 3.61 5.35 -10.44
C SER A 107 2.57 6.45 -10.24
N ARG A 108 2.08 7.06 -11.32
CA ARG A 108 0.98 8.03 -11.27
C ARG A 108 -0.27 7.48 -10.59
N ALA A 109 -0.51 6.17 -10.75
CA ALA A 109 -1.66 5.51 -10.15
C ALA A 109 -1.55 5.43 -8.62
N ILE A 110 -0.34 5.26 -8.08
CA ILE A 110 -0.09 5.34 -6.63
C ILE A 110 -0.34 6.75 -6.12
N LEU A 111 0.17 7.78 -6.80
CA LEU A 111 -0.07 9.18 -6.40
C LEU A 111 -1.57 9.48 -6.35
N ARG A 112 -2.33 9.03 -7.35
CA ARG A 112 -3.78 9.15 -7.36
C ARG A 112 -4.43 8.41 -6.18
N SER A 113 -3.92 7.23 -5.83
CA SER A 113 -4.42 6.43 -4.70
C SER A 113 -4.21 7.15 -3.37
N TYR A 114 -3.04 7.74 -3.14
CA TYR A 114 -2.77 8.55 -1.94
C TYR A 114 -3.66 9.80 -1.86
N LEU A 115 -3.91 10.47 -2.98
CA LEU A 115 -4.78 11.65 -3.02
C LEU A 115 -6.23 11.31 -2.68
N VAL A 116 -6.77 10.24 -3.26
CA VAL A 116 -8.12 9.74 -2.94
C VAL A 116 -8.22 9.35 -1.47
N ALA A 117 -7.19 8.69 -0.93
CA ALA A 117 -7.15 8.31 0.48
C ALA A 117 -7.10 9.54 1.42
N GLY A 118 -6.38 10.60 1.02
CA GLY A 118 -6.35 11.87 1.76
C GLY A 118 -7.68 12.62 1.73
N GLU A 119 -8.35 12.67 0.58
CA GLU A 119 -9.70 13.23 0.43
C GLU A 119 -10.71 12.51 1.33
N ARG A 120 -10.62 11.18 1.39
CA ARG A 120 -11.45 10.35 2.27
C ARG A 120 -11.24 10.70 3.74
N TYR A 121 -10.00 10.84 4.17
CA TYR A 121 -9.71 11.25 5.55
C TYR A 121 -10.31 12.61 5.88
N TYR A 122 -10.17 13.60 4.98
CA TYR A 122 -10.74 14.92 5.20
C TYR A 122 -12.25 14.87 5.40
N SER A 123 -12.97 14.07 4.60
CA SER A 123 -14.42 13.90 4.75
C SER A 123 -14.84 13.28 6.10
N MET A 124 -13.94 12.58 6.78
CA MET A 124 -14.20 11.92 8.07
C MET A 124 -13.78 12.78 9.26
N CYS A 125 -12.93 13.78 9.06
CA CYS A 125 -12.52 14.68 10.13
C CYS A 125 -13.49 15.84 10.28
N ASP A 126 -13.80 16.17 11.53
CA ASP A 126 -14.53 17.38 11.86
C ASP A 126 -13.72 18.62 11.44
N SER A 127 -14.32 19.47 10.60
CA SER A 127 -13.64 20.54 9.84
C SER A 127 -12.98 21.61 10.72
N ASP A 128 -13.44 21.74 11.96
CA ASP A 128 -13.17 22.90 12.81
C ASP A 128 -11.81 22.87 13.53
N LYS A 129 -10.96 21.86 13.25
CA LYS A 129 -9.69 21.65 13.98
C LYS A 129 -8.42 21.68 13.12
N LEU A 130 -8.52 22.15 11.87
CA LEU A 130 -7.40 22.14 10.92
C LEU A 130 -6.66 23.48 10.89
N ASN A 131 -5.83 23.74 11.90
CA ASN A 131 -4.83 24.82 11.84
C ASN A 131 -3.63 24.35 11.00
N VAL A 132 -3.73 24.53 9.68
CA VAL A 132 -2.65 24.22 8.74
C VAL A 132 -1.61 25.34 8.82
N LYS A 133 -0.47 25.07 9.47
CA LYS A 133 0.74 25.85 9.21
C LYS A 133 1.28 25.45 7.84
N SER A 134 1.62 26.42 7.00
CA SER A 134 2.19 26.16 5.67
C SER A 134 3.46 25.33 5.80
N VAL A 135 3.37 24.03 5.52
CA VAL A 135 4.55 23.17 5.35
C VAL A 135 5.13 23.51 3.98
N GLY A 136 6.40 23.92 3.95
CA GLY A 136 7.10 24.19 2.70
C GLY A 136 7.11 22.96 1.78
N SER A 137 7.37 23.15 0.48
CA SER A 137 7.54 22.01 -0.42
C SER A 137 8.88 21.32 -0.12
N PRO A 138 8.89 20.03 0.28
CA PRO A 138 10.14 19.35 0.58
C PRO A 138 10.99 19.21 -0.70
N PRO A 139 12.33 19.19 -0.59
CA PRO A 139 13.21 19.10 -1.74
C PRO A 139 13.05 17.74 -2.45
N LEU A 140 13.29 17.75 -3.76
CA LEU A 140 13.26 16.58 -4.62
C LEU A 140 14.60 16.48 -5.37
N ASP A 141 15.30 15.36 -5.19
CA ASP A 141 16.59 15.11 -5.82
C ASP A 141 16.40 14.68 -7.28
N ASN A 142 17.29 15.12 -8.17
CA ASN A 142 17.30 14.72 -9.58
C ASN A 142 18.50 13.82 -9.88
N TYR A 143 18.24 12.54 -10.17
CA TYR A 143 19.25 11.52 -10.46
C TYR A 143 19.41 11.25 -11.98
N LYS A 144 19.15 12.26 -12.83
CA LYS A 144 19.16 12.22 -14.31
C LYS A 144 18.03 11.37 -14.94
N THR A 145 17.87 10.12 -14.51
CA THR A 145 16.86 9.20 -15.06
C THR A 145 15.54 9.26 -14.29
N TYR A 146 15.59 9.65 -13.00
CA TYR A 146 14.46 9.73 -12.09
C TYR A 146 14.63 10.85 -11.05
N TYR A 147 13.53 11.14 -10.35
CA TYR A 147 13.48 12.02 -9.19
C TYR A 147 13.27 11.22 -7.90
N GLY A 148 14.04 11.51 -6.86
CA GLY A 148 13.96 10.85 -5.55
C GLY A 148 13.55 11.81 -4.45
N GLY A 149 12.71 11.36 -3.52
CA GLY A 149 12.36 12.15 -2.34
C GLY A 149 11.24 11.52 -1.51
N THR A 150 10.73 12.28 -0.55
CA THR A 150 9.56 11.89 0.24
C THR A 150 8.28 11.93 -0.61
N LEU A 151 7.21 11.28 -0.15
CA LEU A 151 5.92 11.32 -0.84
C LEU A 151 5.41 12.76 -1.00
N ALA A 152 5.62 13.61 0.01
CA ALA A 152 5.25 15.02 -0.02
C ALA A 152 6.04 15.79 -1.10
N ALA A 153 7.36 15.57 -1.22
CA ALA A 153 8.18 16.14 -2.30
C ALA A 153 7.69 15.72 -3.69
N ILE A 154 7.33 14.44 -3.83
CA ILE A 154 6.84 13.90 -5.12
C ILE A 154 5.47 14.47 -5.47
N LEU A 155 4.54 14.56 -4.50
CA LEU A 155 3.20 15.10 -4.73
C LEU A 155 3.26 16.59 -5.06
N SER A 156 4.07 17.37 -4.33
CA SER A 156 4.25 18.80 -4.58
C SER A 156 4.77 19.06 -5.99
N HIS A 157 5.72 18.27 -6.46
CA HIS A 157 6.24 18.37 -7.82
C HIS A 157 5.26 17.83 -8.87
N HIS A 158 4.52 16.76 -8.59
CA HIS A 158 3.66 16.12 -9.59
C HIS A 158 2.39 16.93 -9.88
N ASN A 159 1.76 17.48 -8.85
CA ASN A 159 0.55 18.30 -8.98
C ASN A 159 0.52 19.38 -7.88
N PRO A 160 1.19 20.53 -8.09
CA PRO A 160 1.34 21.56 -7.08
C PRO A 160 0.01 22.12 -6.57
N LEU A 161 -0.97 22.32 -7.46
CA LEU A 161 -2.29 22.84 -7.09
C LEU A 161 -3.04 21.87 -6.18
N ARG A 162 -3.09 20.59 -6.56
CA ARG A 162 -3.75 19.57 -5.75
C ARG A 162 -2.99 19.29 -4.46
N TYR A 163 -1.66 19.32 -4.48
CA TYR A 163 -0.85 19.21 -3.26
C TYR A 163 -1.13 20.37 -2.29
N LYS A 164 -1.18 21.61 -2.78
CA LYS A 164 -1.55 22.78 -1.98
C LYS A 164 -2.96 22.64 -1.40
N TRP A 165 -3.94 22.25 -2.22
CA TRP A 165 -5.29 21.96 -1.74
C TRP A 165 -5.28 20.86 -0.68
N CYS A 166 -4.52 19.78 -0.90
CA CYS A 166 -4.39 18.71 0.06
C CYS A 166 -3.66 19.17 1.34
N LEU A 167 -2.71 20.10 1.32
CA LEU A 167 -2.14 20.68 2.55
C LEU A 167 -3.17 21.49 3.32
N GLU A 168 -3.93 22.34 2.61
CA GLU A 168 -4.94 23.23 3.19
C GLU A 168 -6.15 22.46 3.75
N ASN A 169 -6.45 21.29 3.19
CA ASN A 169 -7.65 20.52 3.52
C ASN A 169 -7.34 19.16 4.14
N CYS A 170 -6.41 18.36 3.61
CA CYS A 170 -6.27 16.93 3.93
C CYS A 170 -5.03 16.52 4.75
N PHE A 171 -3.89 17.19 4.61
CA PHE A 171 -2.60 16.78 5.16
C PHE A 171 -2.24 17.56 6.40
N VAL A 172 -2.49 16.94 7.53
CA VAL A 172 -2.03 17.39 8.84
C VAL A 172 -0.84 16.54 9.25
N TYR A 173 0.26 16.62 8.51
CA TYR A 173 1.36 15.68 8.71
C TYR A 173 2.48 16.15 9.65
N GLU A 174 2.54 17.42 10.04
CA GLU A 174 3.72 17.90 10.78
C GLU A 174 3.45 18.68 12.07
N ASN A 175 2.19 18.84 12.54
CA ASN A 175 1.95 19.69 13.71
C ASN A 175 0.81 19.30 14.67
N THR A 176 0.22 18.10 14.58
CA THR A 176 -0.98 17.78 15.41
C THR A 176 -0.92 16.50 16.25
N ASN A 177 0.22 15.80 16.39
CA ASN A 177 0.28 14.54 17.16
C ASN A 177 -0.73 13.45 16.68
N ARG A 178 -1.27 13.59 15.45
CA ARG A 178 -2.28 12.70 14.86
C ARG A 178 -1.71 11.52 14.07
N GLU A 179 -0.41 11.24 14.17
CA GLU A 179 0.21 10.06 13.54
C GLU A 179 -0.48 8.74 13.97
N LYS A 180 -1.07 8.73 15.17
CA LYS A 180 -1.81 7.59 15.72
C LYS A 180 -3.15 7.34 15.01
N ASP A 181 -3.64 8.29 14.22
CA ASP A 181 -4.94 8.21 13.56
C ASP A 181 -4.89 7.39 12.26
N PHE A 182 -3.70 6.97 11.82
CA PHE A 182 -3.50 6.28 10.55
C PHE A 182 -2.62 5.06 10.69
N LEU A 183 -2.93 4.04 9.90
CA LEU A 183 -2.00 2.99 9.58
C LEU A 183 -1.43 3.23 8.17
N LEU A 184 -0.30 3.94 8.09
CA LEU A 184 0.45 4.07 6.85
C LEU A 184 1.45 2.93 6.67
N THR A 185 1.64 2.54 5.43
CA THR A 185 2.78 1.74 4.98
C THR A 185 3.56 2.51 3.93
N ASP A 186 4.77 2.04 3.66
CA ASP A 186 5.65 2.55 2.60
C ASP A 186 4.99 2.45 1.18
N VAL A 187 3.85 1.75 1.02
CA VAL A 187 3.15 1.51 -0.26
C VAL A 187 1.68 1.97 -0.30
N GLY A 188 1.13 2.48 0.81
CA GLY A 188 -0.23 3.02 0.86
C GLY A 188 -0.80 3.21 2.26
N LEU A 189 -1.92 3.94 2.35
CA LEU A 189 -2.72 4.08 3.57
C LEU A 189 -3.59 2.85 3.76
N VAL A 190 -3.43 2.13 4.88
CA VAL A 190 -4.13 0.86 5.12
C VAL A 190 -5.42 1.07 5.90
N GLY A 191 -5.38 1.89 6.95
CA GLY A 191 -6.53 2.06 7.83
C GLY A 191 -6.57 3.40 8.53
N LEU A 192 -7.78 3.78 8.96
CA LEU A 192 -8.07 4.98 9.73
C LEU A 192 -8.48 4.57 11.13
N ARG A 193 -7.98 5.25 12.15
CA ARG A 193 -8.36 5.01 13.54
C ARG A 193 -9.86 5.24 13.69
N TYR A 194 -10.53 4.31 14.37
CA TYR A 194 -11.97 4.34 14.58
C TYR A 194 -12.31 3.88 16.00
N GLY A 195 -13.29 4.55 16.61
CA GLY A 195 -13.77 4.23 17.95
C GLY A 195 -12.76 4.50 19.07
N GLU A 196 -13.05 3.93 20.24
CA GLU A 196 -12.17 3.94 21.41
C GLU A 196 -11.20 2.73 21.37
N HIS A 197 -10.16 2.71 22.19
CA HIS A 197 -9.16 1.61 22.30
C HIS A 197 -8.17 1.41 21.14
N GLY A 198 -8.21 2.25 20.11
CA GLY A 198 -7.16 2.28 19.08
C GLY A 198 -7.27 1.26 17.97
N ASN A 199 -8.50 0.82 17.69
CA ASN A 199 -8.84 0.10 16.48
C ASN A 199 -8.68 0.98 15.24
N PHE A 200 -8.48 0.31 14.11
CA PHE A 200 -8.49 0.88 12.78
C PHE A 200 -9.63 0.27 11.99
N ARG A 201 -10.20 1.03 11.07
CA ARG A 201 -11.06 0.54 10.00
C ARG A 201 -10.27 0.47 8.70
N LEU A 202 -10.38 -0.65 7.99
CA LEU A 202 -9.65 -0.88 6.74
C LEU A 202 -10.20 -0.01 5.60
N ILE A 203 -9.30 0.57 4.79
CA ILE A 203 -9.67 1.30 3.57
C ILE A 203 -9.53 0.34 2.39
N VAL A 204 -10.59 0.16 1.60
CA VAL A 204 -10.58 -0.82 0.48
C VAL A 204 -10.76 -0.22 -0.90
N ASP A 205 -10.92 1.11 -0.99
CA ASP A 205 -11.20 1.87 -2.21
C ASP A 205 -10.00 2.68 -2.73
N ASN A 206 -8.79 2.32 -2.31
CA ASN A 206 -7.55 3.05 -2.58
C ASN A 206 -6.53 2.25 -3.42
N SER A 207 -7.00 1.32 -4.25
CA SER A 207 -6.17 0.47 -5.11
C SER A 207 -5.11 -0.39 -4.38
N LEU A 208 -5.32 -0.65 -3.08
CA LEU A 208 -4.60 -1.68 -2.35
C LEU A 208 -5.38 -2.99 -2.39
N PHE A 209 -4.70 -4.04 -2.78
CA PHE A 209 -5.16 -5.41 -2.59
C PHE A 209 -4.52 -5.99 -1.32
N TYR A 210 -5.34 -6.58 -0.46
CA TYR A 210 -4.98 -7.13 0.83
C TYR A 210 -4.99 -8.65 0.78
N GLU A 211 -3.91 -9.24 1.27
CA GLU A 211 -3.87 -10.64 1.66
C GLU A 211 -3.42 -10.75 3.11
N PHE A 212 -3.80 -11.84 3.74
CA PHE A 212 -3.54 -12.12 5.14
C PHE A 212 -2.87 -13.48 5.22
N LEU A 213 -1.70 -13.55 5.85
CA LEU A 213 -1.04 -14.81 6.13
C LEU A 213 -1.40 -15.22 7.56
N PRO A 214 -2.20 -16.29 7.77
CA PRO A 214 -2.55 -16.74 9.12
C PRO A 214 -1.32 -17.09 9.93
N MET A 215 -1.23 -16.60 11.16
CA MET A 215 -0.11 -16.89 12.03
C MET A 215 -0.35 -18.16 12.85
N LYS A 216 0.58 -19.12 12.74
CA LYS A 216 0.83 -20.15 13.76
C LYS A 216 2.18 -19.84 14.39
N ILE A 217 2.22 -18.98 15.42
CA ILE A 217 3.50 -18.44 15.92
C ILE A 217 4.23 -19.50 16.75
N SER A 218 5.31 -20.08 16.23
CA SER A 218 6.32 -20.78 17.04
C SER A 218 7.76 -20.33 16.79
N SER A 219 8.04 -19.49 15.77
CA SER A 219 9.38 -18.95 15.49
C SER A 219 9.35 -17.68 14.62
N LYS A 220 10.47 -16.95 14.55
CA LYS A 220 10.63 -15.78 13.66
C LYS A 220 10.71 -16.24 12.20
N PRO A 221 9.92 -15.67 11.27
CA PRO A 221 9.97 -16.02 9.85
C PRO A 221 11.26 -15.51 9.20
N ASP A 222 11.93 -16.39 8.49
CA ASP A 222 13.03 -16.07 7.58
C ASP A 222 12.54 -15.89 6.14
N LYS A 223 13.46 -15.65 5.20
CA LYS A 223 13.12 -15.47 3.77
C LYS A 223 12.61 -16.75 3.11
N GLU A 224 13.05 -17.92 3.55
CA GLU A 224 12.62 -19.19 2.97
C GLU A 224 11.18 -19.50 3.40
N PHE A 225 10.87 -19.27 4.67
CA PHE A 225 9.52 -19.32 5.21
C PHE A 225 8.57 -18.40 4.44
N ILE A 226 8.94 -17.14 4.23
CA ILE A 226 8.08 -16.20 3.49
C ILE A 226 7.78 -16.71 2.07
N LYS A 227 8.76 -17.35 1.42
CA LYS A 227 8.55 -17.93 0.09
C LYS A 227 7.69 -19.18 0.13
N SER A 228 7.84 -20.06 1.12
CA SER A 228 7.03 -21.28 1.25
C SER A 228 5.55 -20.95 1.55
N GLU A 229 5.30 -19.89 2.30
CA GLU A 229 3.96 -19.47 2.71
C GLU A 229 3.14 -18.75 1.63
N THR A 230 3.73 -18.54 0.45
CA THR A 230 3.12 -17.90 -0.73
C THR A 230 1.71 -18.43 -1.05
N LYS A 231 1.42 -19.71 -0.78
CA LYS A 231 0.14 -20.37 -1.10
C LYS A 231 -0.88 -20.39 0.05
N HIS A 232 -0.47 -20.08 1.28
CA HIS A 232 -1.33 -20.16 2.46
C HIS A 232 -1.96 -18.82 2.85
N THR A 233 -1.90 -17.83 1.97
CA THR A 233 -2.53 -16.54 2.19
C THR A 233 -4.03 -16.63 1.94
N ILE A 234 -4.77 -15.86 2.71
CA ILE A 234 -6.22 -15.71 2.62
C ILE A 234 -6.58 -14.25 2.29
N THR A 235 -7.82 -14.02 1.89
CA THR A 235 -8.39 -12.69 1.57
C THR A 235 -9.47 -12.31 2.57
N LEU A 236 -10.04 -11.10 2.43
CA LEU A 236 -11.00 -10.55 3.39
C LEU A 236 -12.15 -11.50 3.76
N HIS A 237 -12.78 -12.16 2.80
CA HIS A 237 -13.91 -13.06 3.09
C HIS A 237 -13.56 -14.30 3.91
N GLU A 238 -12.28 -14.65 3.96
CA GLU A 238 -11.76 -15.85 4.66
C GLU A 238 -11.28 -15.51 6.08
N ILE A 239 -11.24 -14.23 6.47
CA ILE A 239 -10.75 -13.82 7.78
C ILE A 239 -11.74 -14.23 8.88
N GLU A 240 -11.15 -14.58 10.01
CA GLU A 240 -11.85 -14.81 11.26
C GLU A 240 -11.39 -13.79 12.31
N GLU A 241 -12.34 -13.36 13.15
CA GLU A 241 -12.08 -12.51 14.30
C GLU A 241 -11.18 -13.22 15.31
N ASP A 242 -10.47 -12.44 16.12
CA ASP A 242 -9.56 -12.91 17.17
C ASP A 242 -8.37 -13.79 16.73
N LYS A 243 -8.17 -13.92 15.41
CA LYS A 243 -6.99 -14.57 14.84
C LYS A 243 -5.96 -13.54 14.37
N ASP A 244 -4.69 -13.93 14.46
CA ASP A 244 -3.57 -13.09 14.07
C ASP A 244 -3.14 -13.38 12.64
N TYR A 245 -2.92 -12.30 11.89
CA TYR A 245 -2.49 -12.38 10.51
C TYR A 245 -1.31 -11.44 10.26
N ILE A 246 -0.39 -11.87 9.40
CA ILE A 246 0.56 -10.94 8.80
C ILE A 246 -0.12 -10.30 7.59
N LEU A 247 -0.15 -8.97 7.57
CA LEU A 247 -0.69 -8.20 6.47
C LEU A 247 0.26 -8.21 5.27
N LEU A 248 -0.28 -8.54 4.09
CA LEU A 248 0.40 -8.43 2.81
C LEU A 248 -0.34 -7.43 1.92
N LEU A 249 0.43 -6.70 1.10
CA LEU A 249 -0.11 -5.65 0.24
C LEU A 249 0.32 -5.85 -1.21
N THR A 250 -0.59 -5.58 -2.13
CA THR A 250 -0.31 -5.49 -3.56
C THR A 250 -0.94 -4.22 -4.12
N ASN A 251 -0.19 -3.46 -4.91
CA ASN A 251 -0.63 -2.16 -5.38
C ASN A 251 -0.12 -1.83 -6.80
N ASN A 252 -0.37 -0.58 -7.20
CA ASN A 252 0.04 0.05 -8.44
C ASN A 252 1.57 0.26 -8.64
N SER A 253 2.45 -0.30 -7.78
CA SER A 253 3.92 -0.30 -7.95
C SER A 253 4.45 -1.50 -8.73
N GLY A 254 3.57 -2.42 -9.12
CA GLY A 254 4.00 -3.60 -9.84
C GLY A 254 3.17 -4.86 -9.65
N ALA A 255 2.03 -4.75 -8.95
CA ALA A 255 1.20 -5.91 -8.61
C ALA A 255 2.02 -7.07 -7.98
N TRP A 256 3.00 -6.70 -7.16
CA TRP A 256 3.85 -7.62 -6.40
C TRP A 256 3.27 -7.82 -4.99
N ARG A 257 3.56 -8.96 -4.38
CA ARG A 257 3.04 -9.34 -3.06
C ARG A 257 4.03 -8.90 -1.98
N TYR A 258 3.76 -7.78 -1.33
CA TYR A 258 4.66 -7.17 -0.35
C TYR A 258 4.44 -7.73 1.05
N PHE A 259 5.52 -8.27 1.63
CA PHE A 259 5.56 -8.62 3.05
C PHE A 259 5.73 -7.38 3.94
N THR A 260 4.64 -6.88 4.53
CA THR A 260 4.70 -5.69 5.41
C THR A 260 5.34 -5.99 6.77
N GLY A 261 5.21 -7.24 7.23
CA GLY A 261 5.52 -7.69 8.58
C GLY A 261 4.56 -7.19 9.67
N GLN A 262 3.54 -6.39 9.34
CA GLN A 262 2.55 -5.91 10.31
C GLN A 262 1.67 -7.08 10.75
N ILE A 263 1.54 -7.28 12.06
CA ILE A 263 0.60 -8.25 12.64
C ILE A 263 -0.71 -7.52 12.93
N VAL A 264 -1.81 -8.03 12.38
CA VAL A 264 -3.15 -7.50 12.55
C VAL A 264 -4.10 -8.56 13.09
N ARG A 265 -5.09 -8.13 13.86
CA ARG A 265 -6.20 -8.95 14.35
C ARG A 265 -7.50 -8.21 14.10
N PHE A 266 -8.46 -8.86 13.46
CA PHE A 266 -9.79 -8.30 13.24
C PHE A 266 -10.63 -8.43 14.51
N THR A 267 -11.20 -7.32 14.93
CA THR A 267 -12.12 -7.22 16.09
C THR A 267 -13.58 -7.17 15.65
N ASN A 268 -13.84 -6.77 14.40
CA ASN A 268 -15.14 -6.84 13.77
C ASN A 268 -14.94 -7.05 12.26
N ARG A 269 -15.24 -8.25 11.75
CA ARG A 269 -15.04 -8.58 10.34
C ARG A 269 -16.05 -7.87 9.43
N GLU A 270 -17.29 -7.72 9.87
CA GLU A 270 -18.38 -7.17 9.08
C GLU A 270 -18.19 -5.68 8.80
N HIS A 271 -17.51 -4.98 9.72
CA HIS A 271 -17.14 -3.56 9.59
C HIS A 271 -15.64 -3.33 9.33
N LEU A 272 -14.89 -4.41 9.07
CA LEU A 272 -13.45 -4.38 8.75
C LEU A 272 -12.62 -3.62 9.79
N GLU A 273 -12.96 -3.81 11.06
CA GLU A 273 -12.26 -3.22 12.19
C GLU A 273 -11.17 -4.18 12.68
N PHE A 274 -9.98 -3.64 12.90
CA PHE A 274 -8.81 -4.40 13.28
C PHE A 274 -7.86 -3.60 14.15
N MET A 275 -7.04 -4.30 14.91
CA MET A 275 -5.95 -3.73 15.69
C MET A 275 -4.59 -4.18 15.15
N VAL A 276 -3.56 -3.37 15.37
CA VAL A 276 -2.18 -3.70 15.04
C VAL A 276 -1.48 -4.20 16.30
N LEU A 277 -1.06 -5.46 16.30
CA LEU A 277 -0.45 -6.11 17.47
C LEU A 277 1.06 -5.93 17.54
N GLY A 278 1.70 -5.66 16.40
CA GLY A 278 3.13 -5.48 16.33
C GLY A 278 3.67 -5.65 14.93
N LYS A 279 4.98 -5.85 14.85
CA LYS A 279 5.69 -6.03 13.58
C LYS A 279 6.73 -7.12 13.67
N VAL A 280 6.66 -8.07 12.74
CA VAL A 280 7.69 -9.07 12.53
C VAL A 280 8.74 -8.52 11.58
N LYS A 281 10.02 -8.67 11.95
CA LYS A 281 11.15 -8.40 11.06
C LYS A 281 11.61 -9.71 10.46
N VAL A 282 11.85 -9.70 9.15
CA VAL A 282 12.51 -10.80 8.45
C VAL A 282 13.96 -10.86 8.94
N SER A 283 14.42 -12.03 9.40
CA SER A 283 15.84 -12.24 9.70
C SER A 283 16.68 -12.06 8.43
N LYS A 284 17.93 -11.60 8.60
CA LYS A 284 18.83 -11.32 7.48
C LYS A 284 19.13 -12.58 6.67
#